data_AF-A0A8T7A1N7-F1
#
_entry.id   AF-A0A8T7A1N7-F1
#
_cell.length_a   1.000
_cell.length_b   1.000
_cell.length_c   1.000
_cell.angle_alpha   90.00
_cell.angle_beta   90.00
_cell.angle_gamma   90.00
#
_symmetry.space_group_name_H-M   'P 1'
#
loop_
_entity.id
_entity.type
_entity.pdbx_description
1 polymer ?
#
loop_
_entity_poly.entity_id
_entity_poly.type
_entity_poly.pdbx_seq_one_letter_code
_entity_poly.pdbx_strand_id
1 'polypeptide(L)'
;MGNVTLFQYSGHQIRIVKEETGEPWFVAADICRCLGLAINKRTGKPNVTVATRNLGDDQKRKYRIDTPENPKNPWIDMMILSEDGLYKMLRISDSLDVQRFKLYVQREVLPQHVNGASAAKYASQG
;
A
#
# COMPACT_ATOMS: atom_id res chain seq x y z
N MET A 1 7.38 -16.59 -2.53
CA MET A 1 7.42 -15.52 -3.57
C MET A 1 6.02 -14.95 -3.65
N GLY A 2 5.81 -13.68 -3.35
CA GLY A 2 4.47 -13.08 -3.40
C GLY A 2 4.10 -12.67 -4.80
N ASN A 3 2.81 -12.78 -5.10
CA ASN A 3 2.26 -12.21 -6.32
C ASN A 3 2.08 -10.71 -6.11
N VAL A 4 2.77 -9.91 -6.94
CA VAL A 4 2.62 -8.45 -6.94
C VAL A 4 1.67 -8.05 -8.06
N THR A 5 0.57 -7.40 -7.69
CA THR A 5 -0.39 -6.82 -8.63
C THR A 5 -0.19 -5.31 -8.72
N LEU A 6 -0.31 -4.77 -9.93
CA LEU A 6 -0.19 -3.33 -10.20
C LEU A 6 -1.56 -2.70 -10.36
N PHE A 7 -1.82 -1.65 -9.58
CA PHE A 7 -3.00 -0.80 -9.69
C PHE A 7 -2.60 0.58 -10.17
N GLN A 8 -3.44 1.20 -11.01
CA GLN A 8 -3.23 2.56 -11.48
C GLN A 8 -4.20 3.52 -10.80
N TYR A 9 -3.67 4.60 -10.23
CA TYR A 9 -4.47 5.65 -9.61
C TYR A 9 -3.85 7.02 -9.87
N SER A 10 -4.61 7.95 -10.47
CA SER A 10 -4.13 9.31 -10.80
C SER A 10 -2.74 9.34 -11.46
N GLY A 11 -2.49 8.45 -12.43
CA GLY A 11 -1.21 8.36 -13.13
C GLY A 11 -0.06 7.73 -12.33
N HIS A 12 -0.33 7.21 -11.13
CA HIS A 12 0.65 6.53 -10.29
C HIS A 12 0.38 5.03 -10.22
N GLN A 13 1.46 4.25 -10.33
CA GLN A 13 1.43 2.81 -10.08
C GLN A 13 1.51 2.51 -8.58
N ILE A 14 0.54 1.76 -8.09
CA ILE A 14 0.47 1.26 -6.72
C ILE A 14 0.66 -0.25 -6.76
N ARG A 15 1.75 -0.73 -6.14
CA ARG A 15 2.00 -2.17 -5.99
C ARG A 15 1.26 -2.72 -4.78
N ILE A 16 0.62 -3.86 -5.00
CA ILE A 16 -0.07 -4.63 -3.98
C ILE A 16 0.52 -6.03 -3.95
N VAL A 17 1.01 -6.42 -2.78
CA VAL A 17 1.53 -7.76 -2.51
C VAL A 17 0.36 -8.60 -2.01
N LYS A 18 0.08 -9.70 -2.70
CA LYS A 18 -0.88 -10.70 -2.23
C LYS A 18 -0.13 -11.80 -1.49
N GLU A 19 -0.44 -11.93 -0.22
CA GLU A 19 0.12 -12.96 0.66
C GLU A 19 -0.65 -14.28 0.56
N GLU A 20 -0.10 -15.33 1.18
CA GLU A 20 -0.70 -16.67 1.21
C GLU A 20 -2.08 -16.67 1.87
N THR A 21 -2.33 -15.76 2.81
CA THR A 21 -3.65 -15.57 3.45
C THR A 21 -4.69 -14.95 2.51
N GLY A 22 -4.27 -14.43 1.36
CA GLY A 22 -5.11 -13.75 0.38
C GLY A 22 -5.31 -12.25 0.66
N GLU A 23 -4.87 -11.76 1.82
CA GLU A 23 -5.02 -10.34 2.17
C GLU A 23 -4.08 -9.44 1.36
N PRO A 24 -4.54 -8.26 0.92
CA PRO A 24 -3.73 -7.31 0.19
C PRO A 24 -2.82 -6.51 1.13
N TRP A 25 -1.55 -6.37 0.74
CA TRP A 25 -0.58 -5.51 1.41
C TRP A 25 -0.07 -4.43 0.46
N PHE A 26 -0.02 -3.19 0.92
CA PHE A 26 0.21 -2.03 0.08
C PHE A 26 1.64 -1.50 0.23
N VAL A 27 2.34 -1.26 -0.89
CA VAL A 27 3.69 -0.68 -0.84
C VAL A 27 3.63 0.79 -0.38
N ALA A 28 4.15 1.07 0.80
CA ALA A 28 4.06 2.39 1.44
C ALA A 28 4.71 3.50 0.60
N ALA A 29 5.82 3.19 -0.07
CA ALA A 29 6.52 4.14 -0.92
C ALA A 29 5.66 4.63 -2.09
N ASP A 30 4.85 3.75 -2.68
CA ASP A 30 4.03 4.08 -3.84
C ASP A 30 2.86 4.99 -3.42
N ILE A 31 2.24 4.70 -2.28
CA ILE A 31 1.21 5.55 -1.68
C ILE A 31 1.77 6.93 -1.34
N CYS A 32 2.96 7.00 -0.75
CA CYS A 32 3.60 8.26 -0.42
C CYS A 32 3.87 9.11 -1.66
N ARG A 33 4.35 8.51 -2.77
CA ARG A 33 4.53 9.23 -4.05
C ARG A 33 3.20 9.73 -4.58
N CYS A 34 2.22 8.83 -4.64
CA CYS A 34 0.90 9.11 -5.18
C CYS A 34 0.19 10.27 -4.48
N LEU A 35 0.33 10.37 -3.16
CA LEU A 35 -0.39 11.36 -2.33
C LEU A 35 0.50 12.52 -1.87
N GLY A 36 1.76 12.56 -2.29
CA GLY A 36 2.73 13.56 -1.83
C GLY A 36 3.02 13.51 -0.33
N LEU A 37 2.81 12.37 0.32
CA LEU A 37 3.01 12.21 1.76
C LEU A 37 4.46 11.89 2.10
N ALA A 38 4.97 12.52 3.17
CA ALA A 38 6.32 12.31 3.69
C ALA A 38 7.43 12.41 2.61
N ILE A 39 7.25 13.26 1.60
CA ILE A 39 8.25 13.47 0.55
C ILE A 39 9.39 14.34 1.08
N ASN A 40 10.62 13.86 0.92
CA ASN A 40 11.79 14.65 1.20
C ASN A 40 11.94 15.76 0.15
N LYS A 41 11.85 17.02 0.57
CA LYS A 41 11.90 18.19 -0.31
C LYS A 41 13.20 18.33 -1.11
N ARG A 42 14.32 17.81 -0.59
CA ARG A 42 15.63 17.88 -1.25
C ARG A 42 15.79 16.82 -2.33
N THR A 43 15.30 15.60 -2.08
CA THR A 43 15.53 14.45 -2.97
C THR A 43 14.33 14.08 -3.82
N GLY A 44 13.15 14.62 -3.52
CA GLY A 44 11.88 14.24 -4.15
C GLY A 44 11.44 12.80 -3.82
N LYS A 45 12.12 12.12 -2.88
CA LYS A 45 11.85 10.72 -2.55
C LYS A 45 10.96 10.58 -1.31
N PRO A 46 10.08 9.57 -1.25
CA PRO A 46 9.36 9.22 -0.03
C PRO A 46 10.28 8.89 1.14
N ASN A 47 9.96 9.43 2.31
CA ASN A 47 10.52 9.02 3.59
C ASN A 47 9.55 8.06 4.29
N VAL A 48 9.64 6.80 3.90
CA VAL A 48 8.74 5.74 4.37
C VAL A 48 8.89 5.48 5.87
N THR A 49 10.10 5.65 6.43
CA THR A 49 10.33 5.54 7.88
C THR A 49 9.49 6.54 8.66
N VAL A 50 9.43 7.80 8.20
CA VAL A 50 8.60 8.83 8.83
C VAL A 50 7.12 8.54 8.63
N ALA A 51 6.71 8.15 7.42
CA ALA A 51 5.30 7.84 7.13
C ALA A 51 4.74 6.71 8.01
N THR A 52 5.57 5.72 8.33
CA THR A 52 5.14 4.48 8.98
C THR A 52 5.54 4.38 10.46
N ARG A 53 6.12 5.44 11.04
CA ARG A 53 6.70 5.41 12.40
C ARG A 53 5.72 5.04 13.51
N ASN A 54 4.43 5.38 13.35
CA ASN A 54 3.38 5.15 14.34
C ASN A 54 2.62 3.83 14.15
N LEU A 55 3.03 3.00 13.18
CA LEU A 55 2.40 1.73 12.89
C LEU A 55 3.08 0.61 13.70
N GLY A 56 2.27 -0.34 14.18
CA GLY A 56 2.72 -1.56 14.87
C GLY A 56 3.27 -2.62 13.90
N ASP A 57 3.77 -3.71 14.46
CA ASP A 57 4.43 -4.79 13.71
C ASP A 57 3.45 -5.64 12.89
N ASP A 58 2.17 -5.65 13.27
CA ASP A 58 1.06 -6.25 12.52
C ASP A 58 0.57 -5.36 11.36
N GLN A 59 0.89 -4.07 11.41
CA GLN A 59 0.41 -3.06 10.46
C GLN A 59 1.41 -2.78 9.33
N LYS A 60 2.69 -3.10 9.54
CA LYS A 60 3.76 -2.89 8.56
C LYS A 60 4.81 -3.98 8.65
N ARG A 61 5.48 -4.27 7.55
CA ARG A 61 6.69 -5.10 7.54
C ARG A 61 7.51 -4.87 6.29
N LYS A 62 8.77 -5.31 6.31
CA LYS A 62 9.59 -5.38 5.09
C LYS A 62 9.16 -6.57 4.25
N TYR A 63 9.16 -6.37 2.94
CA TYR A 63 8.83 -7.39 1.96
C TYR A 63 9.76 -7.33 0.77
N ARG A 64 10.29 -8.48 0.37
CA ARG A 64 11.16 -8.59 -0.78
C ARG A 64 10.31 -8.71 -2.04
N ILE A 65 10.42 -7.72 -2.92
CA ILE A 65 9.81 -7.75 -4.25
C ILE A 65 10.91 -8.10 -5.24
N ASP A 66 10.72 -9.16 -6.01
CA ASP A 66 11.63 -9.54 -7.09
C ASP A 66 11.52 -8.51 -8.22
N THR A 67 12.68 -8.13 -8.76
CA THR A 67 12.82 -7.20 -9.88
C THR A 67 13.71 -7.85 -10.93
N PRO A 68 13.23 -8.93 -11.59
CA PRO A 68 14.02 -9.71 -12.53
C PRO A 68 14.51 -8.89 -13.73
N GLU A 69 13.83 -7.79 -14.06
CA GLU A 69 14.23 -6.83 -15.09
C GLU A 69 15.51 -6.05 -14.75
N ASN A 70 15.98 -6.10 -13.49
CA ASN A 70 17.21 -5.46 -13.06
C ASN A 70 18.26 -6.50 -12.62
N PRO A 71 19.16 -6.94 -13.51
CA PRO A 71 20.16 -7.96 -13.19
C PRO A 71 21.12 -7.56 -12.07
N LYS A 72 21.34 -6.25 -11.87
CA LYS A 72 22.26 -5.72 -10.84
C LYS A 72 21.63 -5.68 -9.45
N ASN A 73 20.30 -5.59 -9.39
CA ASN A 73 19.56 -5.64 -8.16
C ASN A 73 18.28 -6.45 -8.41
N PRO A 74 18.36 -7.79 -8.34
CA PRO A 74 17.26 -8.69 -8.72
C PRO A 74 16.10 -8.67 -7.73
N TRP A 75 16.20 -7.92 -6.64
CA TRP A 75 15.14 -7.72 -5.67
C TRP A 75 15.27 -6.38 -4.97
N ILE A 76 14.18 -5.94 -4.33
CA ILE A 76 14.18 -4.77 -3.47
C ILE A 76 13.32 -5.00 -2.23
N ASP A 77 13.83 -4.61 -1.07
CA ASP A 77 13.06 -4.59 0.17
C ASP A 77 12.19 -3.33 0.22
N MET A 78 10.88 -3.53 0.30
CA MET A 78 9.89 -2.47 0.42
C MET A 78 9.15 -2.61 1.74
N MET A 79 8.80 -1.48 2.37
CA MET A 79 7.83 -1.49 3.45
C MET A 79 6.43 -1.66 2.86
N ILE A 80 5.73 -2.68 3.30
CA ILE A 80 4.33 -2.92 2.96
C ILE A 80 3.45 -2.73 4.17
N LEU A 81 2.19 -2.34 3.94
CA LEU A 81 1.21 -2.03 4.96
C LEU A 81 0.01 -2.96 4.83
N SER A 82 -0.51 -3.42 5.95
CA SER A 82 -1.83 -4.05 5.97
C SER A 82 -2.91 -2.99 5.67
N GLU A 83 -4.15 -3.42 5.46
CA GLU A 83 -5.28 -2.51 5.31
C GLU A 83 -5.38 -1.51 6.48
N ASP A 84 -5.31 -2.01 7.73
CA ASP A 84 -5.38 -1.16 8.91
C ASP A 84 -4.19 -0.20 9.00
N GLY A 85 -2.98 -0.70 8.71
CA GLY A 85 -1.77 0.12 8.64
C GLY A 85 -1.87 1.24 7.60
N LEU A 86 -2.46 0.96 6.44
CA LEU A 86 -2.74 1.95 5.41
C LEU A 86 -3.68 3.03 5.93
N TYR A 87 -4.85 2.67 6.46
CA TYR A 87 -5.82 3.66 6.94
C TYR A 87 -5.29 4.49 8.09
N LYS A 88 -4.54 3.87 9.01
CA LYS A 88 -3.87 4.59 10.11
C LYS A 88 -2.82 5.56 9.61
N MET A 89 -2.02 5.19 8.60
CA MET A 89 -1.07 6.11 7.95
C MET A 89 -1.80 7.28 7.28
N LEU A 90 -2.88 7.00 6.55
CA LEU A 90 -3.67 8.01 5.84
C LEU A 90 -4.53 8.90 6.76
N ARG A 91 -4.64 8.57 8.05
CA ARG A 91 -5.34 9.41 9.04
C ARG A 91 -4.59 10.70 9.37
N ILE A 92 -3.32 10.79 8.99
CA ILE A 92 -2.46 11.95 9.28
C ILE A 92 -2.84 13.17 8.40
N SER A 93 -3.60 12.98 7.32
CA SER A 93 -4.00 14.03 6.39
C SER A 93 -5.49 13.95 6.04
N ASP A 94 -6.16 15.10 6.08
CA ASP A 94 -7.58 15.24 5.73
C ASP A 94 -7.80 15.77 4.30
N SER A 95 -6.75 15.81 3.47
CA SER A 95 -6.87 16.28 2.09
C SER A 95 -7.88 15.46 1.28
N LEU A 96 -8.57 16.13 0.34
CA LEU A 96 -9.53 15.47 -0.54
C LEU A 96 -8.90 14.32 -1.34
N ASP A 97 -7.64 14.43 -1.73
CA ASP A 97 -6.95 13.37 -2.47
C ASP A 97 -6.73 12.12 -1.60
N VAL A 98 -6.41 12.29 -0.32
CA VAL A 98 -6.34 11.17 0.63
C VAL A 98 -7.72 10.54 0.81
N GLN A 99 -8.79 11.33 0.92
CA GLN A 99 -10.15 10.80 1.03
C GLN A 99 -10.57 10.01 -0.21
N ARG A 100 -10.29 10.56 -1.41
CA ARG A 100 -10.54 9.88 -2.69
C ARG A 100 -9.73 8.59 -2.82
N PHE A 101 -8.49 8.59 -2.36
CA PHE A 101 -7.66 7.40 -2.39
C PHE A 101 -8.19 6.32 -1.44
N LYS A 102 -8.66 6.68 -0.24
CA LYS A 102 -9.33 5.73 0.68
C LYS A 102 -10.54 5.08 0.00
N LEU A 103 -11.39 5.88 -0.65
CA LEU A 103 -12.56 5.37 -1.38
C LEU A 103 -12.17 4.47 -2.56
N TYR A 104 -11.14 4.85 -3.31
CA TYR A 104 -10.61 4.02 -4.39
C TYR A 104 -10.13 2.66 -3.88
N VAL A 105 -9.35 2.65 -2.79
CA VAL A 105 -8.89 1.39 -2.18
C VAL A 105 -10.08 0.54 -1.76
N GLN A 106 -11.06 1.14 -1.10
CA GLN A 106 -12.25 0.42 -0.63
C GLN A 106 -13.10 -0.16 -1.76
N ARG A 107 -13.27 0.57 -2.87
CA ARG A 107 -14.20 0.20 -3.95
C ARG A 107 -13.58 -0.60 -5.08
N GLU A 108 -12.32 -0.30 -5.40
CA GLU A 108 -11.67 -0.87 -6.59
C GLU A 108 -10.64 -1.93 -6.20
N VAL A 109 -9.92 -1.73 -5.09
CA VAL A 109 -8.79 -2.58 -4.73
C VAL A 109 -9.19 -3.74 -3.85
N LEU A 110 -9.78 -3.43 -2.68
CA LEU A 110 -10.10 -4.44 -1.68
C LEU A 110 -11.00 -5.54 -2.27
N PRO A 111 -12.11 -5.24 -2.99
CA PRO A 111 -13.03 -6.25 -3.52
C PRO A 111 -12.36 -7.31 -4.40
N GLN A 112 -11.25 -6.99 -5.07
CA GLN A 112 -10.50 -7.95 -5.92
C GLN A 112 -9.66 -8.94 -5.11
N HIS A 113 -9.47 -8.69 -3.82
CA HIS A 113 -8.66 -9.50 -2.90
C HIS A 113 -9.50 -10.19 -1.82
N VAL A 114 -10.79 -9.89 -1.79
CA VAL A 114 -11.76 -10.52 -0.91
C VAL A 114 -12.16 -11.89 -1.49
N ASN A 115 -11.53 -12.97 -1.02
CA ASN A 115 -12.10 -14.32 -1.17
C ASN A 115 -13.19 -14.54 -0.09
N GLY A 116 -14.06 -15.54 -0.28
CA GLY A 116 -15.33 -15.74 0.46
C GLY A 116 -15.31 -15.62 2.00
N ALA A 117 -14.17 -15.79 2.66
CA ALA A 117 -14.02 -15.56 4.11
C ALA A 117 -13.90 -14.06 4.49
N SER A 118 -13.31 -13.22 3.63
CA SER A 118 -13.14 -11.78 3.86
C SER A 118 -14.37 -10.97 3.40
N ALA A 119 -15.27 -11.57 2.60
CA ALA A 119 -16.46 -10.90 2.07
C ALA A 119 -17.41 -10.44 3.18
N ALA A 120 -17.47 -11.19 4.29
CA ALA A 120 -18.21 -10.80 5.48
C ALA A 120 -17.68 -9.50 6.14
N LYS A 121 -16.38 -9.22 6.02
CA LYS A 121 -15.75 -8.00 6.59
C LYS A 121 -16.17 -6.73 5.84
N TYR A 122 -16.38 -6.82 4.52
CA TYR A 122 -16.66 -5.67 3.67
C TYR A 122 -18.12 -5.52 3.25
N ALA A 123 -18.93 -6.58 3.33
CA ALA A 123 -20.36 -6.54 3.01
C ALA A 123 -21.22 -5.81 4.06
N SER A 124 -20.68 -5.52 5.25
CA SER A 124 -21.41 -4.90 6.36
C SER A 124 -21.26 -3.36 6.44
N GLN A 125 -20.58 -2.72 5.49
CA GLN A 125 -20.35 -1.27 5.47
C GLN A 125 -20.95 -0.56 4.24
N GLY A 126 -21.86 -1.23 3.52
CA GLY A 126 -22.59 -0.70 2.36
C GLY A 126 -24.01 -0.26 2.71
#